data_AF-A0AAV8VFC4-F1
#
_entry.id   AF-A0AAV8VFC4-F1
#
_cell.length_a   1.000
_cell.length_b   1.000
_cell.length_c   1.000
_cell.angle_alpha   90.00
_cell.angle_beta   90.00
_cell.angle_gamma   90.00
#
_symmetry.space_group_name_H-M   'P 1'
#
loop_
_entity.id
_entity.type
_entity.pdbx_description
1 polymer ?
#
loop_
_entity_poly.entity_id
_entity_poly.type
_entity_poly.pdbx_seq_one_letter_code
_entity_poly.pdbx_strand_id
1 'polypeptide(L)'
;MDNIGAEVGQKMRSAIKAKLLELNCYVDDELPDYIMVMVANKRTKSQMNEDLNLFLSTKTSTFVDWLHVVLKKLKEGFHSIVEEYDKIGNENE
;
A
#
# COMPACT_ATOMS: atom_id res chain seq x y z
N MET A 1 6.81 20.49 -2.91
CA MET A 1 6.02 19.41 -3.57
C MET A 1 5.83 18.22 -2.62
N ASP A 2 6.08 18.42 -1.32
CA ASP A 2 6.40 17.35 -0.35
C ASP A 2 5.18 16.80 0.41
N ASN A 3 4.01 17.41 0.22
CA ASN A 3 2.82 17.09 1.01
C ASN A 3 2.03 15.89 0.46
N ILE A 4 2.02 15.70 -0.88
CA ILE A 4 1.23 14.64 -1.51
C ILE A 4 1.77 13.25 -1.12
N GLY A 5 3.10 13.08 -1.07
CA GLY A 5 3.72 11.83 -0.65
C GLY A 5 3.43 11.48 0.82
N ALA A 6 3.45 12.48 1.70
CA ALA A 6 3.15 12.31 3.11
C ALA A 6 1.68 11.93 3.35
N GLU A 7 0.74 12.60 2.67
CA GLU A 7 -0.69 12.29 2.76
C GLU A 7 -1.03 10.90 2.23
N VAL A 8 -0.44 10.50 1.11
CA VAL A 8 -0.62 9.15 0.53
C VAL A 8 -0.05 8.10 1.48
N GLY A 9 1.12 8.34 2.06
CA GLY A 9 1.72 7.47 3.07
C GLY A 9 0.84 7.30 4.31
N GLN A 10 0.25 8.39 4.82
CA GLN A 10 -0.65 8.34 5.98
C GLN A 10 -1.96 7.60 5.68
N LYS A 11 -2.56 7.82 4.50
CA LYS A 11 -3.74 7.07 4.04
C LYS A 11 -3.43 5.58 3.89
N MET A 12 -2.26 5.24 3.34
CA MET A 12 -1.82 3.85 3.19
C MET A 12 -1.65 3.16 4.54
N ARG A 13 -0.95 3.82 5.48
CA ARG A 13 -0.79 3.32 6.85
C ARG A 13 -2.13 3.08 7.53
N SER A 14 -3.07 4.02 7.37
CA SER A 14 -4.42 3.92 7.94
C SER A 14 -5.21 2.75 7.34
N ALA A 15 -5.11 2.54 6.02
CA ALA A 15 -5.74 1.42 5.33
C ALA A 15 -5.16 0.06 5.77
N ILE A 16 -3.83 -0.02 5.95
CA ILE A 16 -3.16 -1.21 6.49
C ILE A 16 -3.69 -1.54 7.88
N LYS A 17 -3.71 -0.56 8.80
CA LYS A 17 -4.22 -0.76 10.15
C LYS A 17 -5.69 -1.22 10.15
N ALA A 18 -6.53 -0.58 9.34
CA ALA A 18 -7.93 -0.97 9.20
C ALA A 18 -8.09 -2.40 8.69
N LYS A 19 -7.29 -2.82 7.69
CA LYS A 19 -7.37 -4.19 7.16
C LYS A 19 -6.90 -5.24 8.16
N LEU A 20 -5.86 -4.95 8.93
CA LEU A 20 -5.39 -5.85 9.97
C LEU A 20 -6.44 -6.04 11.08
N LEU A 21 -7.13 -4.96 11.47
CA LEU A 21 -8.26 -5.03 12.41
C LEU A 21 -9.44 -5.84 11.84
N GLU A 22 -9.77 -5.67 10.55
CA GLU A 22 -10.81 -6.44 9.86
C GLU A 22 -10.51 -7.96 9.87
N LEU A 23 -9.23 -8.34 9.80
CA LEU A 23 -8.77 -9.73 9.84
C LEU A 23 -8.72 -10.30 11.28
N ASN A 24 -9.09 -9.53 12.29
CA ASN A 24 -8.97 -9.84 13.72
C ASN A 24 -7.52 -10.18 14.13
N CYS A 25 -6.54 -9.55 13.49
CA CYS A 25 -5.15 -9.66 13.91
C CYS A 25 -4.91 -8.74 15.11
N TYR A 26 -4.08 -9.17 16.07
CA TYR A 26 -3.58 -8.26 17.09
C TYR A 26 -2.58 -7.31 16.42
N VAL A 27 -2.84 -6.00 16.50
CA VAL A 27 -2.05 -4.97 15.84
C VAL A 27 -1.52 -4.04 16.91
N ASP A 28 -0.21 -4.05 17.14
CA ASP A 28 0.44 -2.94 17.82
C ASP A 28 0.63 -1.76 16.85
N ASP A 29 0.99 -0.60 17.37
CA ASP A 29 1.22 0.57 16.52
C ASP A 29 2.49 0.44 15.64
N GLU A 30 3.33 -0.57 15.86
CA GLU A 30 4.59 -0.79 15.14
C GLU A 30 4.41 -1.62 13.86
N LEU A 31 3.50 -2.59 13.85
CA LEU A 31 3.26 -3.48 12.71
C LEU A 31 2.86 -2.73 11.42
N PRO A 32 1.96 -1.73 11.44
CA PRO A 32 1.68 -0.93 10.26
C PRO A 32 2.91 -0.19 9.71
N ASP A 33 3.78 0.30 10.59
CA ASP A 33 5.00 1.02 10.21
C ASP A 33 6.05 0.05 9.63
N TYR A 34 6.15 -1.16 10.18
CA TYR A 34 6.97 -2.23 9.62
C TYR A 34 6.53 -2.62 8.20
N ILE A 35 5.22 -2.75 7.96
CA ILE A 35 4.67 -3.04 6.62
C ILE A 35 4.96 -1.88 5.66
N MET A 36 4.82 -0.62 6.09
CA MET A 36 5.18 0.54 5.28
C MET A 36 6.65 0.50 4.84
N VAL A 37 7.56 0.08 5.72
CA VAL A 37 8.98 -0.11 5.38
C VAL A 37 9.17 -1.24 4.36
N MET A 38 8.42 -2.34 4.44
CA MET A 38 8.47 -3.40 3.42
C MET A 38 8.05 -2.88 2.04
N VAL A 39 6.99 -2.07 1.99
CA VAL A 39 6.47 -1.45 0.76
C VAL A 39 7.50 -0.48 0.19
N ALA A 40 8.09 0.37 1.02
CA ALA A 40 9.15 1.31 0.61
C ALA A 40 10.37 0.57 0.03
N ASN A 41 10.74 -0.57 0.62
CA ASN A 41 11.81 -1.44 0.16
C ASN A 41 11.43 -2.34 -1.03
N LYS A 42 10.21 -2.20 -1.58
CA LYS A 42 9.71 -2.98 -2.73
C LYS A 42 9.83 -4.50 -2.50
N ARG A 43 9.63 -4.96 -1.26
CA ARG A 43 9.65 -6.39 -0.95
C ARG A 43 8.63 -7.14 -1.82
N THR A 44 9.02 -8.33 -2.27
CA THR A 44 8.17 -9.18 -3.08
C THR A 44 7.07 -9.83 -2.24
N LYS A 45 6.04 -10.35 -2.92
CA LYS A 45 4.96 -11.11 -2.29
C LYS A 45 5.47 -12.26 -1.41
N SER A 46 6.50 -12.99 -1.86
CA SER A 46 7.09 -14.10 -1.08
C SER A 46 7.74 -13.59 0.20
N GLN A 47 8.58 -12.57 0.08
CA GLN A 47 9.28 -11.97 1.23
C GLN A 47 8.28 -11.44 2.27
N MET A 48 7.26 -10.72 1.82
CA MET A 48 6.20 -10.23 2.72
C MET A 48 5.43 -11.38 3.38
N ASN A 49 5.18 -12.49 2.66
CA ASN A 49 4.53 -13.66 3.25
C ASN A 49 5.40 -14.31 4.32
N GLU A 50 6.70 -14.49 4.05
CA GLU A 50 7.64 -15.08 5.02
C GLU A 50 7.74 -14.22 6.28
N ASP A 51 7.95 -12.91 6.12
CA ASP A 51 8.15 -11.98 7.24
C ASP A 51 6.88 -11.77 8.07
N LEU A 52 5.72 -11.65 7.42
CA LEU A 52 4.45 -11.38 8.11
C LEU A 52 3.81 -12.64 8.69
N ASN A 53 4.29 -13.84 8.35
CA ASN A 53 3.72 -15.09 8.84
C ASN A 53 3.78 -15.21 10.37
N LEU A 54 4.82 -14.66 10.99
CA LEU A 54 4.97 -14.65 12.45
C LEU A 54 3.91 -13.77 13.15
N PHE A 55 3.38 -12.76 12.46
CA PHE A 55 2.39 -11.83 13.02
C PHE A 55 0.95 -12.23 12.67
N LEU A 56 0.72 -12.64 11.42
CA LEU A 56 -0.61 -12.83 10.86
C LEU A 56 -1.00 -14.30 10.71
N SER A 57 -0.04 -15.24 10.86
CA SER A 57 -0.25 -16.68 10.77
C SER A 57 -1.07 -17.05 9.50
N THR A 58 -2.22 -17.69 9.66
CA THR A 58 -3.08 -18.12 8.54
C THR A 58 -3.69 -16.98 7.74
N LYS A 59 -3.64 -15.73 8.24
CA LYS A 59 -4.17 -14.54 7.56
C LYS A 59 -3.13 -13.85 6.67
N THR A 60 -1.87 -14.27 6.74
CA THR A 60 -0.75 -13.63 6.04
C THR A 60 -0.97 -13.54 4.54
N SER A 61 -1.23 -14.68 3.89
CA SER A 61 -1.44 -14.67 2.43
C SER A 61 -2.64 -13.81 2.04
N THR A 62 -3.76 -13.90 2.76
CA THR A 62 -4.93 -13.05 2.49
C THR A 62 -4.60 -11.55 2.60
N PHE A 63 -3.83 -11.16 3.62
CA PHE A 63 -3.40 -9.78 3.81
C PHE A 63 -2.44 -9.31 2.71
N VAL A 64 -1.41 -10.10 2.41
CA VAL A 64 -0.40 -9.75 1.39
C VAL A 64 -1.04 -9.66 0.00
N ASP A 65 -1.96 -10.57 -0.34
CA ASP A 65 -2.71 -10.53 -1.60
C ASP A 65 -3.50 -9.23 -1.74
N TRP A 66 -4.22 -8.86 -0.68
CA TRP A 66 -4.95 -7.59 -0.64
C TRP A 66 -4.00 -6.39 -0.78
N LEU A 67 -2.87 -6.40 -0.07
CA LEU A 67 -1.90 -5.30 -0.10
C LEU A 67 -1.38 -5.06 -1.52
N HIS A 68 -1.02 -6.12 -2.24
CA HIS A 68 -0.56 -6.02 -3.62
C HIS A 68 -1.65 -5.51 -4.58
N VAL A 69 -2.93 -5.88 -4.36
CA VAL A 69 -4.05 -5.34 -5.15
C VAL A 69 -4.20 -3.84 -4.91
N VAL A 70 -4.12 -3.39 -3.65
CA VAL A 70 -4.21 -1.96 -3.30
C VAL A 70 -3.06 -1.18 -3.93
N LEU A 71 -1.82 -1.66 -3.81
CA LEU A 71 -0.64 -1.00 -4.39
C LEU A 71 -0.73 -0.92 -5.93
N LYS A 72 -1.23 -1.96 -6.58
CA LYS A 72 -1.47 -1.96 -8.02
C LYS A 72 -2.48 -0.90 -8.43
N LYS A 73 -3.64 -0.86 -7.77
CA LYS A 73 -4.70 0.14 -8.03
C LYS A 73 -4.20 1.57 -7.80
N LEU A 74 -3.40 1.78 -6.75
CA LEU A 74 -2.83 3.09 -6.46
C LEU A 74 -1.91 3.54 -7.61
N LYS A 75 -1.03 2.65 -8.09
CA LYS A 75 -0.13 2.94 -9.22
C LYS A 75 -0.91 3.22 -10.52
N GLU A 76 -1.94 2.44 -10.81
CA GLU A 76 -2.80 2.63 -11.98
C GLU A 76 -3.55 3.96 -11.91
N GLY A 77 -4.13 4.30 -10.76
CA GLY A 77 -4.81 5.58 -10.55
C GLY A 77 -3.89 6.79 -10.75
N PHE A 78 -2.64 6.72 -10.26
CA PHE A 78 -1.64 7.75 -10.53
C PHE A 78 -1.29 7.86 -12.02
N HIS A 79 -1.18 6.74 -12.73
CA HIS A 79 -0.91 6.75 -14.17
C HIS A 79 -2.04 7.41 -14.95
N SER A 80 -3.30 7.05 -14.66
CA SER A 80 -4.47 7.64 -15.32
C SER A 80 -4.58 9.15 -15.08
N ILE A 81 -4.26 9.63 -13.86
CA ILE A 81 -4.24 11.07 -13.58
C ILE A 81 -3.19 11.77 -14.44
N VAL A 82 -1.97 11.24 -14.52
CA VAL A 82 -0.88 11.85 -15.33
C VAL A 82 -1.22 11.86 -16.82
N GLU A 83 -1.79 10.76 -17.34
CA GLU A 83 -2.20 10.67 -18.74
C GLU A 83 -3.31 11.66 -19.11
N GLU A 84 -4.20 12.01 -18.18
CA GLU A 84 -5.26 13.00 -18.40
C GLU A 84 -4.68 14.42 -18.44
N TYR A 85 -3.72 14.75 -17.57
CA TYR A 85 -3.02 16.05 -17.59
C TYR A 85 -2.18 16.25 -18.86
N ASP A 86 -1.47 15.23 -19.34
CA ASP A 86 -0.66 15.33 -20.57
C ASP A 86 -1.51 15.55 -21.82
N LYS A 87 -2.76 15.03 -21.85
CA LYS A 87 -3.70 15.25 -22.96
C LYS A 87 -4.22 16.70 -22.99
N ILE A 88 -4.63 17.23 -21.85
CA ILE A 88 -5.16 18.61 -21.75
C ILE A 88 -4.07 19.64 -22.13
N GLY A 89 -2.80 19.36 -21.85
CA GLY A 89 -1.68 20.22 -22.20
C GLY A 89 -1.36 20.29 -23.70
N ASN A 90 -1.71 19.25 -24.47
CA ASN A 90 -1.39 19.14 -25.91
C ASN A 90 -2.54 19.56 -26.85
N GLU A 91 -3.71 19.87 -26.31
CA GLU A 91 -4.88 20.31 -27.10
C GLU A 91 -4.92 21.84 -27.31
N ASN A 92 -3.95 22.58 -26.76
CA ASN A 92 -3.87 24.05 -26.82
C ASN A 92 -2.71 24.57 -27.69
N GLU A 93 -2.07 23.72 -28.50
CA GLU A 93 -1.03 24.11 -29.48
C GLU A 93 -1.49 23.89 -30.92
#